data_AF-A0A2E1WZ89-F1
#
_entry.id   AF-A0A2E1WZ89-F1
#
_cell.length_a   1.000
_cell.length_b   1.000
_cell.length_c   1.000
_cell.angle_alpha   90.00
_cell.angle_beta   90.00
_cell.angle_gamma   90.00
#
_symmetry.space_group_name_H-M   'P 1'
#
loop_
_entity.id
_entity.type
_entity.pdbx_description
1 polymer ?
#
loop_
_entity_poly.entity_id
_entity_poly.type
_entity_poly.pdbx_seq_one_letter_code
_entity_poly.pdbx_strand_id
1 'polypeptide(L)'
;MKNYFLFIILILFFIGCDKEEYYDYNPTLSPDCSYIDSTQTCCNQNDLDCANICFGNSSSDCAGNCNGSGTLDSDGECCSSGIIDDCGICNGSGILDSDGDCCSSGIIDDCGICNGPGFLNCQDNTQVCSLDFCSGCNDIAATNYNPNGDNSENCIYDEAYNGWNVIWNDEFNSNQLNLNKWDYQFGTGSQFGLDGWGNQEEQYYTNNSQNIRIENGELIIQAINENIENSEYTSARIYSIDNWTYGRVDIKAKLPTGKGTWPAFWMLPQNESYGGWPSSGEIDIMEHVGCDLGRVFGSIHCDDYNHQDNTQQTESLPNIINVNDYHVYRIDWNENHIKWYIDDNLFFTFNNDLGGSNSWPFDKDFYLILNLAVGGTFGGYCEFDAGEVDQQQIIIDYVRILKEETN
;
A
#
# COMPACT_ATOMS: atom_id res chain seq x y z
N MET A 1 70.09 62.23 3.00
CA MET A 1 69.73 62.81 1.69
C MET A 1 68.25 63.19 1.72
N LYS A 2 67.99 64.51 1.59
CA LYS A 2 66.75 65.22 1.18
C LYS A 2 65.41 64.75 1.78
N ASN A 3 64.86 65.47 2.77
CA ASN A 3 64.07 66.73 2.67
C ASN A 3 62.74 66.57 1.94
N TYR A 4 61.63 66.81 2.65
CA TYR A 4 60.63 67.87 2.42
C TYR A 4 59.84 68.00 3.75
N PHE A 5 60.04 69.03 4.61
CA PHE A 5 59.46 70.38 4.58
C PHE A 5 57.94 70.34 4.27
N LEU A 6 57.02 70.93 5.04
CA LEU A 6 57.05 72.27 5.64
C LEU A 6 55.79 72.40 6.57
N PHE A 7 55.96 72.95 7.79
CA PHE A 7 55.20 74.08 8.37
C PHE A 7 53.70 73.89 8.75
N ILE A 8 53.13 74.42 9.86
CA ILE A 8 53.59 75.40 10.87
C ILE A 8 52.47 75.61 11.94
N ILE A 9 52.86 76.11 13.13
CA ILE A 9 52.08 77.04 14.01
C ILE A 9 50.91 76.44 14.83
N LEU A 10 50.75 76.64 16.14
CA LEU A 10 51.41 77.44 17.21
C LEU A 10 50.51 77.13 18.45
N ILE A 11 51.07 76.85 19.65
CA ILE A 11 51.12 77.80 20.80
C ILE A 11 49.79 77.92 21.60
N LEU A 12 49.72 77.88 22.93
CA LEU A 12 50.72 77.93 24.01
C LEU A 12 50.04 77.68 25.37
N PHE A 13 50.88 77.31 26.34
CA PHE A 13 50.89 77.76 27.75
C PHE A 13 49.81 77.18 28.69
N PHE A 14 50.08 76.83 29.95
CA PHE A 14 51.09 77.29 30.90
C PHE A 14 51.32 76.23 32.01
N ILE A 15 52.56 76.16 32.54
CA ILE A 15 53.01 76.01 33.95
C ILE A 15 52.20 75.07 34.87
N GLY A 16 52.76 74.10 35.59
CA GLY A 16 54.12 73.95 36.14
C GLY A 16 54.05 73.83 37.67
N CYS A 17 54.98 73.04 38.24
CA CYS A 17 55.27 72.79 39.67
C CYS A 17 54.36 71.76 40.41
N ASP A 18 54.87 70.93 41.32
CA ASP A 18 56.21 70.42 41.65
C ASP A 18 56.03 69.37 42.77
N LYS A 19 56.96 68.41 42.84
CA LYS A 19 57.44 67.65 44.03
C LYS A 19 56.55 66.60 44.73
N GLU A 20 56.93 65.36 44.40
CA GLU A 20 57.30 64.23 45.27
C GLU A 20 56.89 64.26 46.76
N GLU A 21 56.08 63.28 47.15
CA GLU A 21 56.32 62.49 48.36
C GLU A 21 55.76 61.06 48.18
N TYR A 22 56.53 60.11 48.69
CA TYR A 22 56.39 58.66 48.63
C TYR A 22 55.09 58.18 49.30
N TYR A 23 54.23 57.46 48.57
CA TYR A 23 53.28 56.52 49.18
C TYR A 23 53.20 55.26 48.33
N ASP A 24 53.64 54.17 48.95
CA ASP A 24 53.05 52.84 48.92
C ASP A 24 51.77 52.80 48.06
N TYR A 25 51.92 52.40 46.79
CA TYR A 25 50.78 52.22 45.89
C TYR A 25 50.07 50.92 46.27
N ASN A 26 49.41 50.98 47.42
CA ASN A 26 48.27 50.16 47.74
C ASN A 26 47.12 50.83 46.98
N PRO A 27 46.61 50.27 45.86
CA PRO A 27 45.45 50.84 45.21
C PRO A 27 44.30 50.66 46.19
N THR A 28 44.06 51.68 47.02
CA THR A 28 42.74 51.95 47.54
C THR A 28 41.85 52.05 46.31
N LEU A 29 41.19 50.92 46.06
CA LEU A 29 39.94 50.77 45.35
C LEU A 29 39.23 52.12 45.25
N SER A 30 38.88 52.51 44.03
CA SER A 30 38.01 53.64 43.74
C SER A 30 36.94 53.81 44.82
N PRO A 31 36.59 55.03 45.29
CA PRO A 31 35.53 55.20 46.28
C PRO A 31 34.15 54.68 45.82
N ASP A 32 34.02 54.30 44.54
CA ASP A 32 32.90 53.53 43.98
C ASP A 32 33.22 52.02 43.84
N CYS A 33 33.97 51.42 44.78
CA CYS A 33 34.21 49.98 44.76
C CYS A 33 33.10 49.23 45.49
N SER A 34 32.11 48.78 44.73
CA SER A 34 31.03 47.96 45.29
C SER A 34 31.43 46.48 45.38
N TYR A 35 32.30 45.99 44.49
CA TYR A 35 32.76 44.60 44.43
C TYR A 35 34.25 44.49 44.09
N ILE A 36 34.91 43.49 44.68
CA ILE A 36 36.28 43.08 44.36
C ILE A 36 36.21 41.64 43.86
N ASP A 37 36.71 41.39 42.65
CA ASP A 37 36.70 40.05 42.08
C ASP A 37 37.89 39.17 42.55
N SER A 38 37.93 37.94 42.06
CA SER A 38 39.01 36.97 42.39
C SER A 38 40.40 37.37 41.88
N THR A 39 40.49 38.33 40.96
CA THR A 39 41.76 38.90 40.44
C THR A 39 42.20 40.14 41.22
N GLN A 40 41.43 40.53 42.25
CA GLN A 40 41.59 41.76 43.03
C GLN A 40 41.30 43.04 42.23
N THR A 41 40.53 42.92 41.15
CA THR A 41 40.05 44.07 40.36
C THR A 41 38.78 44.63 40.97
N CYS A 42 38.66 45.96 40.96
CA CYS A 42 37.57 46.70 41.59
C CYS A 42 36.58 47.21 40.55
N CYS A 43 35.28 47.03 40.81
CA CYS A 43 34.23 47.51 39.93
C CYS A 43 32.86 47.64 40.63
N ASN A 44 31.84 48.06 39.90
CA ASN A 44 30.45 48.07 40.37
C ASN A 44 29.70 46.79 39.95
N GLN A 45 28.50 46.57 40.51
CA GLN A 45 27.66 45.41 40.15
C GLN A 45 27.39 45.31 38.63
N ASN A 46 27.24 46.45 37.96
CA ASN A 46 26.97 46.50 36.52
C ASN A 46 28.22 46.24 35.66
N ASP A 47 29.40 46.26 36.27
CA ASP A 47 30.68 46.01 35.62
C ASP A 47 31.12 44.54 35.80
N LEU A 48 30.38 43.75 36.59
CA LEU A 48 30.60 42.31 36.74
C LEU A 48 30.09 41.58 35.49
N ASP A 49 30.94 40.71 34.96
CA ASP A 49 30.51 39.71 33.99
C ASP A 49 29.70 38.59 34.68
N CYS A 50 29.16 37.64 33.91
CA CYS A 50 28.34 36.58 34.50
C CYS A 50 29.09 35.64 35.47
N ALA A 51 30.43 35.65 35.46
CA ALA A 51 31.29 34.86 36.34
C ALA A 51 31.67 35.64 37.60
N ASN A 52 31.11 36.84 37.77
CA ASN A 52 31.47 37.81 38.81
C ASN A 52 32.93 38.27 38.70
N ILE A 53 33.46 38.42 37.49
CA ILE A 53 34.77 39.02 37.21
C ILE A 53 34.55 40.47 36.75
N CYS A 54 35.29 41.39 37.35
CA CYS A 54 35.18 42.81 37.06
C CYS A 54 35.73 43.11 35.67
N PHE A 55 34.92 43.77 34.83
CA PHE A 55 35.22 44.02 33.42
C PHE A 55 35.62 42.75 32.65
N GLY A 56 35.13 41.60 33.12
CA GLY A 56 35.34 40.32 32.48
C GLY A 56 34.58 40.24 31.15
N ASN A 57 34.93 39.24 30.35
CA ASN A 57 34.36 39.01 29.03
C ASN A 57 33.36 37.84 29.02
N SER A 58 32.97 37.31 30.18
CA SER A 58 32.03 36.20 30.27
C SER A 58 30.59 36.68 30.06
N SER A 59 29.85 36.01 29.18
CA SER A 59 28.44 36.30 28.92
C SER A 59 27.55 35.13 29.31
N SER A 60 26.36 35.42 29.82
CA SER A 60 25.33 34.39 30.03
C SER A 60 24.79 33.92 28.68
N ASP A 61 24.63 32.61 28.53
CA ASP A 61 23.90 32.01 27.42
C ASP A 61 22.40 32.29 27.53
N CYS A 62 21.60 31.85 26.55
CA CYS A 62 20.15 32.09 26.56
C CYS A 62 19.42 31.41 27.75
N ALA A 63 20.03 30.41 28.40
CA ALA A 63 19.49 29.70 29.55
C ALA A 63 19.91 30.34 30.88
N GLY A 64 20.70 31.41 30.82
CA GLY A 64 21.22 32.12 31.99
C GLY A 64 22.49 31.48 32.58
N ASN A 65 23.10 30.51 31.92
CA ASN A 65 24.35 29.91 32.37
C ASN A 65 25.55 30.74 31.91
N CYS A 66 26.45 31.06 32.83
CA CYS A 66 27.63 31.84 32.49
C CYS A 66 28.62 31.05 31.64
N ASN A 67 28.99 31.58 30.47
CA ASN A 67 29.79 30.90 29.45
C ASN A 67 29.24 29.51 29.07
N GLY A 68 27.93 29.33 29.21
CA GLY A 68 27.25 28.10 28.79
C GLY A 68 27.20 27.98 27.27
N SER A 69 26.83 26.80 26.79
CA SER A 69 26.70 26.51 25.36
C SER A 69 25.33 26.87 24.80
N GLY A 70 24.41 27.41 25.60
CA GLY A 70 23.04 27.67 25.18
C GLY A 70 22.91 28.67 24.03
N THR A 71 22.22 28.28 22.96
CA THR A 71 21.95 29.14 21.80
C THR A 71 20.46 29.17 21.48
N LEU A 72 19.98 30.25 20.86
CA LEU A 72 18.59 30.31 20.39
C LEU A 72 18.44 29.49 19.11
N ASP A 73 17.35 28.75 19.01
CA ASP A 73 16.93 28.04 17.81
C ASP A 73 16.12 28.96 16.87
N SER A 74 15.69 28.45 15.72
CA SER A 74 14.99 29.23 14.68
C SER A 74 13.62 29.74 15.11
N ASP A 75 12.98 29.08 16.09
CA ASP A 75 11.71 29.49 16.67
C ASP A 75 11.90 30.50 17.82
N GLY A 76 13.15 30.77 18.18
CA GLY A 76 13.52 31.69 19.26
C GLY A 76 13.48 31.06 20.65
N GLU A 77 13.44 29.74 20.74
CA GLU A 77 13.55 29.00 22.00
C GLU A 77 15.01 28.76 22.38
N CYS A 78 15.30 28.67 23.69
CA CYS A 78 16.67 28.49 24.16
C CYS A 78 17.09 27.03 24.20
N CYS A 79 18.03 26.67 23.31
CA CYS A 79 18.64 25.36 23.26
C CYS A 79 19.81 25.23 24.23
N SER A 80 19.52 24.81 25.46
CA SER A 80 20.53 24.69 26.54
C SER A 80 21.72 23.78 26.21
N SER A 81 21.58 22.82 25.27
CA SER A 81 22.68 21.96 24.83
C SER A 81 23.66 22.66 23.90
N GLY A 82 23.22 23.70 23.18
CA GLY A 82 23.98 24.34 22.09
C GLY A 82 24.06 23.51 20.82
N ILE A 83 23.30 22.40 20.74
CA ILE A 83 23.26 21.52 19.57
C ILE A 83 21.98 21.83 18.81
N ILE A 84 22.15 22.51 17.69
CA ILE A 84 21.08 22.85 16.75
C ILE A 84 21.34 22.05 15.47
N ASP A 85 20.29 21.47 14.90
CA ASP A 85 20.39 20.75 13.62
C ASP A 85 20.48 21.72 12.43
N ASP A 86 20.65 21.22 11.21
CA ASP A 86 20.83 22.10 10.04
C ASP A 86 19.54 22.89 9.71
N CYS A 87 18.41 22.42 10.25
CA CYS A 87 17.11 23.05 10.19
C CYS A 87 16.89 24.18 11.20
N GLY A 88 17.84 24.38 12.13
CA GLY A 88 17.72 25.41 13.15
C GLY A 88 16.94 24.99 14.39
N ILE A 89 16.66 23.69 14.60
CA ILE A 89 15.88 23.17 15.73
C ILE A 89 16.78 22.53 16.80
N CYS A 90 16.45 22.78 18.08
CA CYS A 90 17.22 22.29 19.22
C CYS A 90 17.16 20.76 19.37
N ASN A 91 18.32 20.11 19.42
CA ASN A 91 18.47 18.65 19.49
C ASN A 91 17.63 17.89 18.46
N GLY A 92 17.30 18.54 17.34
CA GLY A 92 16.60 17.92 16.23
C GLY A 92 17.54 17.03 15.40
N SER A 93 16.96 16.37 14.42
CA SER A 93 17.68 15.55 13.44
C SER A 93 17.50 16.08 12.02
N GLY A 94 17.01 17.30 11.86
CA GLY A 94 16.69 17.90 10.58
C GLY A 94 17.93 18.24 9.76
N ILE A 95 17.84 18.00 8.45
CA ILE A 95 18.89 18.31 7.49
C ILE A 95 18.35 19.26 6.42
N LEU A 96 19.20 20.11 5.85
CA LEU A 96 18.84 20.94 4.70
C LEU A 96 18.99 20.15 3.41
N ASP A 97 18.04 20.35 2.51
CA ASP A 97 18.09 19.79 1.18
C ASP A 97 18.91 20.68 0.22
N SER A 98 19.06 20.26 -1.04
CA SER A 98 19.88 20.95 -2.04
C SER A 98 19.32 22.31 -2.46
N ASP A 99 18.03 22.54 -2.25
CA ASP A 99 17.36 23.82 -2.49
C ASP A 99 17.38 24.72 -1.24
N GLY A 100 17.81 24.19 -0.10
CA GLY A 100 17.94 24.88 1.18
C GLY A 100 16.70 24.78 2.05
N ASP A 101 15.78 23.85 1.76
CA ASP A 101 14.59 23.59 2.55
C ASP A 101 14.89 22.60 3.69
N CYS A 102 14.15 22.74 4.79
CA CYS A 102 14.39 21.95 6.01
C CYS A 102 13.61 20.63 6.02
N CYS A 103 14.32 19.51 6.09
CA CYS A 103 13.73 18.17 6.25
C CYS A 103 13.69 17.79 7.74
N SER A 104 12.61 18.06 8.45
CA SER A 104 12.49 17.75 9.89
C SER A 104 12.60 16.26 10.24
N SER A 105 12.47 15.36 9.25
CA SER A 105 12.67 13.91 9.41
C SER A 105 14.14 13.47 9.40
N GLY A 106 15.06 14.33 8.93
CA GLY A 106 16.48 13.96 8.75
C GLY A 106 16.76 13.08 7.54
N ILE A 107 15.84 13.00 6.59
CA ILE A 107 15.91 12.12 5.40
C ILE A 107 15.79 12.98 4.14
N ILE A 108 16.76 12.87 3.24
CA ILE A 108 16.76 13.44 1.88
C ILE A 108 16.79 12.29 0.87
N ASP A 109 16.18 12.47 -0.29
CA ASP A 109 16.25 11.51 -1.39
C ASP A 109 17.65 11.51 -2.05
N ASP A 110 17.87 10.60 -3.01
CA ASP A 110 19.15 10.48 -3.74
C ASP A 110 19.43 11.68 -4.68
N CYS A 111 18.45 12.56 -4.84
CA CYS A 111 18.57 13.84 -5.53
C CYS A 111 18.84 15.01 -4.57
N GLY A 112 18.87 14.75 -3.26
CA GLY A 112 19.13 15.73 -2.23
C GLY A 112 17.93 16.60 -1.88
N ILE A 113 16.69 16.18 -2.16
CA ILE A 113 15.46 16.95 -1.92
C ILE A 113 14.65 16.34 -0.75
N CYS A 114 14.03 17.20 0.09
CA CYS A 114 13.12 16.74 1.14
C CYS A 114 11.84 16.13 0.55
N ASN A 115 11.59 14.83 0.78
CA ASN A 115 10.38 14.15 0.29
C ASN A 115 10.13 14.36 -1.22
N GLY A 116 11.20 14.54 -2.00
CA GLY A 116 11.16 14.77 -3.44
C GLY A 116 10.94 13.47 -4.23
N PRO A 117 10.59 13.56 -5.53
CA PRO A 117 10.37 12.41 -6.39
C PRO A 117 11.67 11.81 -6.98
N GLY A 118 12.84 12.14 -6.45
CA GLY A 118 14.12 11.81 -7.07
C GLY A 118 14.64 10.41 -6.70
N PHE A 119 14.99 9.59 -7.70
CA PHE A 119 15.64 8.28 -7.50
C PHE A 119 16.76 8.03 -8.51
N LEU A 120 17.75 7.22 -8.10
CA LEU A 120 18.92 6.83 -8.90
C LEU A 120 18.53 5.84 -10.02
N ASN A 121 18.93 6.12 -11.26
CA ASN A 121 18.79 5.18 -12.37
C ASN A 121 19.84 4.05 -12.27
N CYS A 122 19.40 2.87 -11.85
CA CYS A 122 20.26 1.68 -11.68
C CYS A 122 20.69 1.01 -12.99
N GLN A 123 20.25 1.47 -14.17
CA GLN A 123 20.68 0.89 -15.46
C GLN A 123 21.97 1.51 -16.01
N ASP A 124 22.34 2.74 -15.64
CA ASP A 124 23.52 3.40 -16.23
C ASP A 124 24.37 4.25 -15.26
N ASN A 125 24.06 4.26 -13.96
CA ASN A 125 24.81 5.02 -12.94
C ASN A 125 24.82 6.55 -13.22
N THR A 126 23.85 7.06 -13.98
CA THR A 126 23.69 8.51 -14.20
C THR A 126 22.56 9.08 -13.35
N GLN A 127 22.80 10.26 -12.79
CA GLN A 127 21.86 10.98 -11.92
C GLN A 127 20.91 11.78 -12.83
N VAL A 128 19.64 11.36 -12.95
CA VAL A 128 18.64 12.01 -13.82
C VAL A 128 17.53 12.58 -12.96
N CYS A 129 17.56 13.89 -12.73
CA CYS A 129 16.53 14.62 -11.98
C CYS A 129 15.42 15.13 -12.92
N SER A 130 14.73 14.24 -13.63
CA SER A 130 13.55 14.60 -14.41
C SER A 130 12.49 13.51 -14.32
N LEU A 131 11.23 13.95 -14.20
CA LEU A 131 10.00 13.16 -14.21
C LEU A 131 9.99 12.14 -15.35
N ASP A 132 10.59 10.97 -15.12
CA ASP A 132 10.47 9.81 -15.97
C ASP A 132 10.53 8.55 -15.08
N PHE A 133 9.33 8.03 -14.83
CA PHE A 133 8.98 6.62 -14.61
C PHE A 133 10.07 5.70 -14.04
N CYS A 134 10.05 5.51 -12.72
CA CYS A 134 10.20 4.19 -12.09
C CYS A 134 9.25 4.11 -10.88
N SER A 135 8.62 2.96 -10.78
CA SER A 135 7.30 2.73 -10.22
C SER A 135 7.39 2.26 -8.77
N GLY A 136 6.86 3.07 -7.85
CA GLY A 136 6.41 2.67 -6.52
C GLY A 136 5.01 3.23 -6.32
N CYS A 137 4.05 2.45 -5.81
CA CYS A 137 2.63 2.81 -5.81
C CYS A 137 2.27 3.92 -4.80
N ASN A 138 2.65 5.16 -5.12
CA ASN A 138 2.08 6.39 -4.59
C ASN A 138 1.47 7.27 -5.71
N ASP A 139 1.30 6.70 -6.90
CA ASP A 139 0.52 7.35 -7.95
C ASP A 139 -0.97 7.21 -7.61
N ILE A 140 -1.63 8.34 -7.37
CA ILE A 140 -3.09 8.41 -7.16
C ILE A 140 -3.86 7.86 -8.38
N ALA A 141 -3.22 7.77 -9.55
CA ALA A 141 -3.76 7.15 -10.75
C ALA A 141 -3.42 5.65 -10.89
N ALA A 142 -2.56 5.08 -10.04
CA ALA A 142 -2.26 3.65 -10.06
C ALA A 142 -3.46 2.84 -9.53
N THR A 143 -3.74 1.74 -10.23
CA THR A 143 -4.92 0.90 -9.97
C THR A 143 -4.85 0.13 -8.64
N ASN A 144 -3.66 0.02 -8.04
CA ASN A 144 -3.35 -0.66 -6.78
C ASN A 144 -2.80 0.28 -5.69
N TYR A 145 -3.17 1.56 -5.72
CA TYR A 145 -2.76 2.54 -4.71
C TYR A 145 -3.14 2.11 -3.28
N ASN A 146 -2.13 1.88 -2.42
CA ASN A 146 -2.29 1.65 -0.99
C ASN A 146 -1.50 2.70 -0.20
N PRO A 147 -2.17 3.66 0.46
CA PRO A 147 -1.50 4.75 1.19
C PRO A 147 -0.73 4.31 2.45
N ASN A 148 -0.83 3.02 2.84
CA ASN A 148 -0.18 2.46 4.03
C ASN A 148 0.76 1.28 3.71
N GLY A 149 1.06 1.02 2.43
CA GLY A 149 1.95 -0.09 2.03
C GLY A 149 3.41 0.18 2.40
N ASP A 150 4.11 -0.81 2.96
CA ASP A 150 5.57 -0.82 3.04
C ASP A 150 6.13 -1.25 1.67
N ASN A 151 7.24 -0.64 1.26
CA ASN A 151 7.89 -0.79 -0.04
C ASN A 151 8.41 -2.20 -0.34
N SER A 152 8.19 -3.18 0.55
CA SER A 152 8.52 -4.59 0.34
C SER A 152 7.37 -5.44 -0.21
N GLU A 153 6.13 -4.95 -0.22
CA GLU A 153 4.97 -5.70 -0.72
C GLU A 153 4.14 -4.83 -1.68
N ASN A 154 3.88 -5.33 -2.90
CA ASN A 154 2.95 -4.80 -3.92
C ASN A 154 3.43 -3.77 -4.95
N CYS A 155 4.58 -4.00 -5.58
CA CYS A 155 4.80 -3.55 -6.98
C CYS A 155 5.04 -4.76 -7.89
N ILE A 156 4.01 -5.58 -8.08
CA ILE A 156 3.89 -6.36 -9.32
C ILE A 156 3.14 -5.38 -10.25
N TYR A 157 3.70 -4.83 -11.32
CA TYR A 157 4.00 -5.53 -12.57
C TYR A 157 4.78 -4.64 -13.55
N ASP A 158 5.70 -5.26 -14.31
CA ASP A 158 5.90 -4.99 -15.74
C ASP A 158 6.41 -6.27 -16.46
N GLU A 159 7.21 -7.11 -15.77
CA GLU A 159 7.71 -8.36 -16.39
C GLU A 159 6.69 -9.50 -16.46
N ALA A 160 5.73 -9.60 -15.51
CA ALA A 160 4.83 -10.76 -15.41
C ALA A 160 3.55 -10.68 -16.30
N TYR A 161 3.34 -9.55 -16.99
CA TYR A 161 2.26 -9.36 -17.97
C TYR A 161 2.75 -9.09 -19.39
N ASN A 162 4.02 -9.34 -19.71
CA ASN A 162 4.60 -9.03 -21.03
C ASN A 162 3.66 -9.41 -22.19
N GLY A 163 3.21 -8.41 -22.96
CA GLY A 163 2.24 -8.57 -24.04
C GLY A 163 0.76 -8.51 -23.61
N TRP A 164 0.43 -8.08 -22.39
CA TRP A 164 -0.93 -7.94 -21.86
C TRP A 164 -1.13 -6.60 -21.16
N ASN A 165 -2.22 -5.91 -21.49
CA ASN A 165 -2.67 -4.69 -20.83
C ASN A 165 -3.84 -4.99 -19.88
N VAL A 166 -3.75 -4.52 -18.63
CA VAL A 166 -4.90 -4.51 -17.71
C VAL A 166 -5.94 -3.51 -18.21
N ILE A 167 -7.14 -3.99 -18.53
CA ILE A 167 -8.26 -3.17 -19.02
C ILE A 167 -9.34 -2.92 -17.97
N TRP A 168 -9.36 -3.76 -16.94
CA TRP A 168 -10.26 -3.65 -15.80
C TRP A 168 -9.64 -4.37 -14.61
N ASN A 169 -9.86 -3.87 -13.41
CA ASN A 169 -9.40 -4.52 -12.20
C ASN A 169 -10.22 -4.11 -10.98
N ASP A 170 -10.17 -4.90 -9.92
CA ASP A 170 -10.55 -4.52 -8.57
C ASP A 170 -9.50 -5.06 -7.58
N GLU A 171 -8.82 -4.15 -6.89
CA GLU A 171 -7.80 -4.47 -5.86
C GLU A 171 -8.38 -4.33 -4.45
N PHE A 172 -9.70 -4.13 -4.34
CA PHE A 172 -10.42 -4.05 -3.07
C PHE A 172 -9.82 -3.04 -2.06
N ASN A 173 -9.22 -1.95 -2.54
CA ASN A 173 -8.64 -0.90 -1.69
C ASN A 173 -9.67 -0.01 -0.98
N SER A 174 -10.97 -0.18 -1.26
CA SER A 174 -12.06 0.57 -0.61
C SER A 174 -12.67 -0.21 0.53
N ASN A 175 -13.12 0.45 1.59
CA ASN A 175 -13.77 -0.20 2.74
C ASN A 175 -15.15 -0.85 2.45
N GLN A 176 -15.63 -0.78 1.20
CA GLN A 176 -16.91 -1.31 0.75
C GLN A 176 -16.81 -1.82 -0.68
N LEU A 177 -17.62 -2.81 -1.02
CA LEU A 177 -17.71 -3.33 -2.39
C LEU A 177 -18.13 -2.21 -3.36
N ASN A 178 -17.42 -2.08 -4.48
CA ASN A 178 -17.73 -1.07 -5.48
C ASN A 178 -18.94 -1.50 -6.32
N LEU A 179 -20.11 -0.92 -6.05
CA LEU A 179 -21.36 -1.29 -6.74
C LEU A 179 -21.47 -0.79 -8.19
N ASN A 180 -20.47 -0.06 -8.69
CA ASN A 180 -20.35 0.20 -10.13
C ASN A 180 -19.62 -0.94 -10.86
N LYS A 181 -18.95 -1.83 -10.10
CA LYS A 181 -18.20 -2.98 -10.61
C LYS A 181 -18.88 -4.30 -10.32
N TRP A 182 -19.58 -4.38 -9.18
CA TRP A 182 -20.21 -5.60 -8.69
C TRP A 182 -21.66 -5.38 -8.29
N ASP A 183 -22.45 -6.44 -8.37
CA ASP A 183 -23.76 -6.50 -7.73
C ASP A 183 -23.95 -7.85 -7.03
N TYR A 184 -24.88 -7.89 -6.08
CA TYR A 184 -25.15 -9.05 -5.24
C TYR A 184 -26.22 -9.94 -5.86
N GLN A 185 -26.07 -11.24 -5.66
CA GLN A 185 -27.13 -12.20 -5.91
C GLN A 185 -27.60 -12.82 -4.59
N PHE A 186 -28.90 -12.77 -4.33
CA PHE A 186 -29.49 -13.11 -3.03
C PHE A 186 -30.15 -14.49 -3.03
N GLY A 187 -30.43 -15.03 -1.84
CA GLY A 187 -31.32 -16.17 -1.65
C GLY A 187 -30.77 -17.52 -2.06
N THR A 188 -31.68 -18.46 -2.26
CA THR A 188 -31.45 -19.90 -2.51
C THR A 188 -31.61 -20.28 -3.98
N GLY A 189 -31.82 -19.28 -4.85
CA GLY A 189 -32.13 -19.49 -6.27
C GLY A 189 -33.61 -19.79 -6.56
N SER A 190 -34.42 -20.12 -5.55
CA SER A 190 -35.84 -20.46 -5.72
C SER A 190 -36.66 -19.31 -6.32
N GLN A 191 -36.27 -18.05 -6.06
CA GLN A 191 -36.89 -16.88 -6.68
C GLN A 191 -36.65 -16.76 -8.19
N PHE A 192 -35.66 -17.49 -8.71
CA PHE A 192 -35.37 -17.65 -10.13
C PHE A 192 -35.88 -18.98 -10.69
N GLY A 193 -36.60 -19.79 -9.89
CA GLY A 193 -37.05 -21.13 -10.25
C GLY A 193 -35.96 -22.20 -10.18
N LEU A 194 -34.81 -21.88 -9.57
CA LEU A 194 -33.64 -22.76 -9.42
C LEU A 194 -33.41 -23.03 -7.94
N ASP A 195 -34.30 -23.80 -7.30
CA ASP A 195 -34.17 -24.13 -5.87
C ASP A 195 -32.83 -24.81 -5.57
N GLY A 196 -32.16 -24.39 -4.50
CA GLY A 196 -30.77 -24.79 -4.20
C GLY A 196 -29.81 -24.47 -5.34
N TRP A 197 -30.05 -23.35 -6.04
CA TRP A 197 -29.30 -22.90 -7.22
C TRP A 197 -29.18 -23.92 -8.37
N GLY A 198 -30.07 -24.92 -8.41
CA GLY A 198 -30.01 -26.02 -9.38
C GLY A 198 -29.05 -27.15 -8.99
N ASN A 199 -28.24 -26.95 -7.94
CA ASN A 199 -27.21 -27.88 -7.48
C ASN A 199 -27.46 -28.43 -6.08
N GLN A 200 -28.67 -28.25 -5.53
CA GLN A 200 -29.05 -28.66 -4.17
C GLN A 200 -28.20 -27.95 -3.09
N GLU A 201 -27.75 -26.74 -3.37
CA GLU A 201 -26.98 -25.89 -2.45
C GLU A 201 -27.81 -25.52 -1.21
N GLU A 202 -27.16 -25.43 -0.05
CA GLU A 202 -27.81 -25.32 1.27
C GLU A 202 -27.78 -23.89 1.86
N GLN A 203 -27.04 -22.96 1.24
CA GLN A 203 -26.90 -21.59 1.71
C GLN A 203 -27.98 -20.63 1.19
N TYR A 204 -28.25 -19.60 1.99
CA TYR A 204 -28.91 -18.38 1.56
C TYR A 204 -27.86 -17.30 1.27
N TYR A 205 -27.78 -16.80 0.03
CA TYR A 205 -26.86 -15.70 -0.28
C TYR A 205 -27.37 -14.34 0.23
N THR A 206 -26.49 -13.59 0.88
CA THR A 206 -26.78 -12.27 1.47
C THR A 206 -25.75 -11.22 1.06
N ASN A 207 -25.99 -9.96 1.43
CA ASN A 207 -24.99 -8.89 1.43
C ASN A 207 -24.66 -8.41 2.87
N ASN A 208 -24.92 -9.24 3.88
CA ASN A 208 -24.55 -8.91 5.25
C ASN A 208 -23.02 -8.82 5.34
N SER A 209 -22.52 -7.80 6.04
CA SER A 209 -21.09 -7.64 6.34
C SER A 209 -20.41 -8.88 6.93
N GLN A 210 -21.17 -9.78 7.58
CA GLN A 210 -20.62 -11.03 8.08
C GLN A 210 -20.29 -12.03 6.94
N ASN A 211 -21.07 -12.03 5.85
CA ASN A 211 -20.87 -12.89 4.69
C ASN A 211 -19.99 -12.27 3.61
N ILE A 212 -19.99 -10.95 3.47
CA ILE A 212 -19.16 -10.26 2.49
C ILE A 212 -18.70 -8.89 2.99
N ARG A 213 -17.39 -8.66 2.96
CA ARG A 213 -16.77 -7.42 3.43
C ARG A 213 -15.41 -7.24 2.79
N ILE A 214 -14.90 -6.01 2.86
CA ILE A 214 -13.52 -5.72 2.52
C ILE A 214 -12.77 -5.38 3.81
N GLU A 215 -11.67 -6.08 4.06
CA GLU A 215 -10.79 -5.87 5.21
C GLU A 215 -9.34 -5.87 4.73
N ASN A 216 -8.55 -4.87 5.14
CA ASN A 216 -7.11 -4.79 4.83
C ASN A 216 -6.76 -4.84 3.32
N GLY A 217 -7.62 -4.33 2.45
CA GLY A 217 -7.41 -4.36 1.00
C GLY A 217 -7.81 -5.68 0.34
N GLU A 218 -8.52 -6.56 1.05
CA GLU A 218 -8.92 -7.88 0.55
C GLU A 218 -10.45 -8.03 0.61
N LEU A 219 -11.05 -8.62 -0.42
CA LEU A 219 -12.44 -9.04 -0.39
C LEU A 219 -12.56 -10.38 0.32
N ILE A 220 -13.39 -10.43 1.36
CA ILE A 220 -13.71 -11.64 2.11
C ILE A 220 -15.14 -12.06 1.80
N ILE A 221 -15.31 -13.30 1.33
CA ILE A 221 -16.61 -13.98 1.21
C ILE A 221 -16.63 -15.12 2.22
N GLN A 222 -17.58 -15.13 3.14
CA GLN A 222 -17.62 -16.02 4.29
C GLN A 222 -18.94 -16.81 4.38
N ALA A 223 -18.81 -18.13 4.51
CA ALA A 223 -19.90 -19.00 4.89
C ALA A 223 -20.08 -18.99 6.41
N ILE A 224 -21.33 -18.93 6.86
CA ILE A 224 -21.69 -18.90 8.28
C ILE A 224 -22.78 -19.94 8.52
N ASN A 225 -22.63 -20.69 9.61
CA ASN A 225 -23.69 -21.55 10.11
C ASN A 225 -24.71 -20.70 10.89
N GLU A 226 -25.69 -20.16 10.18
CA GLU A 226 -26.79 -19.42 10.75
C GLU A 226 -28.09 -19.67 9.96
N ASN A 227 -29.20 -19.74 10.68
CA ASN A 227 -30.49 -20.04 10.07
C ASN A 227 -31.16 -18.76 9.55
N ILE A 228 -31.31 -18.64 8.23
CA ILE A 228 -32.04 -17.56 7.56
C ILE A 228 -33.01 -18.16 6.55
N GLU A 229 -34.29 -17.77 6.60
CA GLU A 229 -35.32 -18.16 5.63
C GLU A 229 -35.39 -19.68 5.34
N ASN A 230 -35.15 -20.50 6.37
CA ASN A 230 -35.08 -21.98 6.33
C ASN A 230 -33.83 -22.58 5.66
N SER A 231 -32.81 -21.78 5.35
CA SER A 231 -31.47 -22.26 5.01
C SER A 231 -30.64 -22.38 6.28
N GLU A 232 -29.80 -23.42 6.39
CA GLU A 232 -28.96 -23.66 7.58
C GLU A 232 -27.64 -22.86 7.54
N TYR A 233 -27.32 -22.30 6.37
CA TYR A 233 -26.11 -21.52 6.14
C TYR A 233 -26.41 -20.22 5.43
N THR A 234 -25.54 -19.23 5.62
CA THR A 234 -25.49 -18.02 4.80
C THR A 234 -24.12 -17.87 4.16
N SER A 235 -24.08 -17.20 3.01
CA SER A 235 -22.84 -16.88 2.31
C SER A 235 -23.06 -15.66 1.41
N ALA A 236 -22.14 -15.38 0.49
CA ALA A 236 -22.34 -14.37 -0.55
C ALA A 236 -22.01 -14.89 -1.95
N ARG A 237 -22.68 -14.27 -2.93
CA ARG A 237 -22.48 -14.44 -4.36
C ARG A 237 -22.56 -13.07 -5.00
N ILE A 238 -21.52 -12.69 -5.72
CA ILE A 238 -21.47 -11.42 -6.46
C ILE A 238 -21.14 -11.68 -7.92
N TYR A 239 -21.55 -10.76 -8.77
CA TYR A 239 -21.26 -10.81 -10.20
C TYR A 239 -20.81 -9.43 -10.70
N SER A 240 -19.96 -9.42 -11.73
CA SER A 240 -19.46 -8.17 -12.31
C SER A 240 -20.54 -7.46 -13.13
N ILE A 241 -20.57 -6.14 -13.06
CA ILE A 241 -21.40 -5.27 -13.91
C ILE A 241 -20.85 -5.24 -15.34
N ASP A 242 -19.52 -5.16 -15.45
CA ASP A 242 -18.82 -5.27 -16.72
C ASP A 242 -18.76 -6.72 -17.21
N ASN A 243 -18.60 -6.88 -18.52
CA ASN A 243 -18.49 -8.15 -19.21
C ASN A 243 -17.44 -8.05 -20.31
N TRP A 244 -16.91 -9.19 -20.72
CA TRP A 244 -15.82 -9.26 -21.67
C TRP A 244 -15.98 -10.44 -22.62
N THR A 245 -15.63 -10.26 -23.88
CA THR A 245 -15.35 -11.35 -24.82
C THR A 245 -13.84 -11.48 -24.97
N TYR A 246 -13.27 -12.66 -24.69
CA TYR A 246 -11.82 -12.95 -24.76
C TYR A 246 -10.97 -12.11 -23.80
N GLY A 247 -9.73 -12.55 -23.59
CA GLY A 247 -8.73 -11.88 -22.77
C GLY A 247 -8.13 -12.84 -21.74
N ARG A 248 -7.45 -12.26 -20.77
CA ARG A 248 -6.93 -12.98 -19.60
C ARG A 248 -7.70 -12.54 -18.36
N VAL A 249 -8.06 -13.47 -17.51
CA VAL A 249 -8.68 -13.20 -16.21
C VAL A 249 -7.74 -13.74 -15.15
N ASP A 250 -7.30 -12.88 -14.23
CA ASP A 250 -6.51 -13.25 -13.06
C ASP A 250 -7.29 -12.97 -11.79
N ILE A 251 -7.36 -13.95 -10.90
CA ILE A 251 -7.95 -13.81 -9.56
C ILE A 251 -6.94 -14.35 -8.56
N LYS A 252 -6.42 -13.48 -7.69
CA LYS A 252 -5.50 -13.90 -6.63
C LYS A 252 -6.26 -14.10 -5.33
N ALA A 253 -6.29 -15.34 -4.84
CA ALA A 253 -7.11 -15.68 -3.68
C ALA A 253 -6.57 -16.84 -2.86
N LYS A 254 -7.08 -16.95 -1.63
CA LYS A 254 -7.06 -18.12 -0.75
C LYS A 254 -8.47 -18.70 -0.67
N LEU A 255 -8.55 -20.02 -0.60
CA LEU A 255 -9.81 -20.76 -0.57
C LEU A 255 -10.01 -21.45 0.79
N PRO A 256 -11.28 -21.70 1.18
CA PRO A 256 -11.57 -22.44 2.39
C PRO A 256 -11.18 -23.92 2.29
N THR A 257 -10.95 -24.54 3.45
CA THR A 257 -10.53 -25.94 3.57
C THR A 257 -11.52 -26.80 4.37
N GLY A 258 -12.66 -26.24 4.77
CA GLY A 258 -13.69 -26.95 5.51
C GLY A 258 -14.55 -27.83 4.61
N LYS A 259 -14.85 -29.06 5.04
CA LYS A 259 -15.79 -29.92 4.29
C LYS A 259 -17.15 -29.23 4.15
N GLY A 260 -17.85 -29.51 3.06
CA GLY A 260 -19.11 -28.83 2.71
C GLY A 260 -18.91 -27.54 1.94
N THR A 261 -17.71 -26.95 1.90
CA THR A 261 -17.46 -25.72 1.14
C THR A 261 -17.24 -26.00 -0.35
N TRP A 262 -17.82 -25.13 -1.18
CA TRP A 262 -17.66 -25.11 -2.63
C TRP A 262 -17.41 -23.66 -3.08
N PRO A 263 -16.17 -23.16 -2.96
CA PRO A 263 -15.76 -21.91 -3.58
C PRO A 263 -15.73 -22.04 -5.12
N ALA A 264 -16.19 -21.00 -5.82
CA ALA A 264 -16.16 -20.96 -7.27
C ALA A 264 -15.85 -19.55 -7.80
N PHE A 265 -14.98 -19.50 -8.82
CA PHE A 265 -14.76 -18.35 -9.70
C PHE A 265 -15.09 -18.79 -11.12
N TRP A 266 -16.08 -18.14 -11.72
CA TRP A 266 -16.69 -18.65 -12.94
C TRP A 266 -17.37 -17.54 -13.72
N MET A 267 -17.75 -17.82 -14.95
CA MET A 267 -18.29 -16.83 -15.85
C MET A 267 -19.52 -17.37 -16.58
N LEU A 268 -20.52 -16.50 -16.74
CA LEU A 268 -21.73 -16.77 -17.52
C LEU A 268 -21.91 -15.71 -18.62
N PRO A 269 -22.61 -16.06 -19.72
CA PRO A 269 -22.83 -15.14 -20.82
C PRO A 269 -23.76 -13.99 -20.38
N GLN A 270 -23.43 -12.78 -20.80
CA GLN A 270 -24.27 -11.59 -20.59
C GLN A 270 -25.65 -11.74 -21.27
N ASN A 271 -25.69 -12.47 -22.39
CA ASN A 271 -26.91 -12.75 -23.14
C ASN A 271 -26.95 -14.23 -23.56
N GLU A 272 -28.11 -14.86 -23.41
CA GLU A 272 -28.41 -16.23 -23.86
C GLU A 272 -28.53 -16.34 -25.40
N SER A 273 -27.47 -15.97 -26.11
CA SER A 273 -27.46 -15.81 -27.58
C SER A 273 -27.71 -17.11 -28.34
N TYR A 274 -27.44 -18.24 -27.69
CA TYR A 274 -27.57 -19.59 -28.25
C TYR A 274 -28.64 -20.44 -27.55
N GLY A 275 -29.44 -19.83 -26.67
CA GLY A 275 -30.41 -20.51 -25.81
C GLY A 275 -30.01 -20.44 -24.34
N GLY A 276 -30.89 -20.93 -23.46
CA GLY A 276 -30.61 -21.00 -22.03
C GLY A 276 -29.42 -21.90 -21.71
N TRP A 277 -29.03 -21.95 -20.44
CA TRP A 277 -28.00 -22.87 -19.99
C TRP A 277 -28.33 -24.34 -20.37
N PRO A 278 -27.35 -25.14 -20.85
CA PRO A 278 -25.93 -24.80 -21.03
C PRO A 278 -25.59 -24.22 -22.41
N SER A 279 -26.54 -24.08 -23.33
CA SER A 279 -26.27 -23.80 -24.75
C SER A 279 -25.53 -22.48 -25.01
N SER A 280 -25.66 -21.47 -24.13
CA SER A 280 -24.89 -20.21 -24.24
C SER A 280 -23.55 -20.20 -23.51
N GLY A 281 -23.18 -21.29 -22.86
CA GLY A 281 -21.85 -21.48 -22.26
C GLY A 281 -21.75 -21.14 -20.78
N GLU A 282 -20.75 -21.72 -20.14
CA GLU A 282 -20.24 -21.44 -18.79
C GLU A 282 -18.74 -21.74 -18.78
N ILE A 283 -17.95 -20.89 -18.12
CA ILE A 283 -16.50 -21.06 -17.96
C ILE A 283 -16.17 -21.03 -16.48
N ASP A 284 -15.78 -22.16 -15.91
CA ASP A 284 -15.37 -22.28 -14.51
C ASP A 284 -13.86 -22.12 -14.43
N ILE A 285 -13.41 -20.94 -14.00
CA ILE A 285 -11.98 -20.61 -13.86
C ILE A 285 -11.37 -21.43 -12.73
N MET A 286 -12.11 -21.58 -11.64
CA MET A 286 -11.68 -22.31 -10.46
C MET A 286 -12.92 -22.81 -9.72
N GLU A 287 -12.99 -24.12 -9.52
CA GLU A 287 -13.81 -24.71 -8.48
C GLU A 287 -12.95 -25.56 -7.55
N HIS A 288 -13.36 -25.67 -6.29
CA HIS A 288 -12.71 -26.51 -5.30
C HIS A 288 -13.75 -27.06 -4.33
N VAL A 289 -13.44 -28.20 -3.71
CA VAL A 289 -14.27 -28.79 -2.66
C VAL A 289 -13.42 -28.95 -1.41
N GLY A 290 -13.88 -28.43 -0.28
CA GLY A 290 -13.08 -28.38 0.94
C GLY A 290 -12.66 -29.72 1.54
N CYS A 291 -13.17 -30.85 1.04
CA CYS A 291 -12.69 -32.19 1.42
C CYS A 291 -11.69 -32.81 0.43
N ASP A 292 -11.37 -32.13 -0.67
CA ASP A 292 -10.36 -32.52 -1.66
C ASP A 292 -9.33 -31.39 -1.83
N LEU A 293 -8.66 -31.05 -0.73
CA LEU A 293 -7.72 -29.90 -0.62
C LEU A 293 -6.59 -29.89 -1.64
N GLY A 294 -6.30 -31.04 -2.24
CA GLY A 294 -5.28 -31.17 -3.27
C GLY A 294 -5.80 -30.84 -4.67
N ARG A 295 -7.08 -30.51 -4.87
CA ARG A 295 -7.68 -30.55 -6.20
C ARG A 295 -8.52 -29.32 -6.52
N VAL A 296 -8.00 -28.53 -7.45
CA VAL A 296 -8.74 -27.46 -8.12
C VAL A 296 -9.17 -27.95 -9.50
N PHE A 297 -10.37 -27.55 -9.89
CA PHE A 297 -11.01 -27.90 -11.15
C PHE A 297 -11.14 -26.67 -12.03
N GLY A 298 -10.89 -26.84 -13.33
CA GLY A 298 -11.29 -25.91 -14.38
C GLY A 298 -12.22 -26.63 -15.34
N SER A 299 -13.35 -26.03 -15.64
CA SER A 299 -14.43 -26.66 -16.42
C SER A 299 -14.97 -25.70 -17.47
N ILE A 300 -15.59 -26.28 -18.50
CA ILE A 300 -16.57 -25.59 -19.34
C ILE A 300 -17.86 -26.36 -19.37
N HIS A 301 -18.96 -25.63 -19.56
CA HIS A 301 -20.25 -26.21 -19.91
C HIS A 301 -20.81 -25.58 -21.18
N CYS A 302 -21.26 -26.42 -22.11
CA CYS A 302 -21.99 -26.02 -23.32
C CYS A 302 -22.96 -27.14 -23.75
N ASP A 303 -23.65 -26.97 -24.88
CA ASP A 303 -24.65 -27.93 -25.37
C ASP A 303 -24.07 -29.35 -25.51
N ASP A 304 -22.92 -29.47 -26.17
CA ASP A 304 -22.26 -30.77 -26.37
C ASP A 304 -21.54 -31.30 -25.11
N TYR A 305 -21.14 -30.41 -24.20
CA TYR A 305 -20.28 -30.71 -23.05
C TYR A 305 -20.88 -30.18 -21.75
N ASN A 306 -21.64 -31.00 -21.02
CA ASN A 306 -22.22 -30.56 -19.74
C ASN A 306 -22.34 -31.71 -18.73
N HIS A 307 -22.51 -31.35 -17.45
CA HIS A 307 -22.53 -32.32 -16.36
C HIS A 307 -23.83 -33.16 -16.32
N GLN A 308 -24.95 -32.66 -16.88
CA GLN A 308 -26.22 -33.40 -16.90
C GLN A 308 -26.14 -34.59 -17.87
N ASP A 309 -25.42 -34.43 -18.97
CA ASP A 309 -25.19 -35.46 -19.98
C ASP A 309 -23.93 -36.31 -19.73
N ASN A 310 -23.15 -35.98 -18.69
CA ASN A 310 -21.85 -36.60 -18.37
C ASN A 310 -20.81 -36.45 -19.50
N THR A 311 -20.86 -35.32 -20.22
CA THR A 311 -19.94 -34.98 -21.32
C THR A 311 -19.05 -33.78 -21.00
N GLN A 312 -19.10 -33.28 -19.75
CA GLN A 312 -18.37 -32.10 -19.33
C GLN A 312 -16.86 -32.22 -19.61
N GLN A 313 -16.27 -31.09 -19.98
CA GLN A 313 -14.83 -30.98 -20.15
C GLN A 313 -14.27 -30.31 -18.90
N THR A 314 -13.76 -31.14 -18.00
CA THR A 314 -13.18 -30.73 -16.72
C THR A 314 -11.82 -31.38 -16.57
N GLU A 315 -10.82 -30.58 -16.25
CA GLU A 315 -9.52 -31.07 -15.81
C GLU A 315 -9.22 -30.55 -14.41
N SER A 316 -8.28 -31.19 -13.75
CA SER A 316 -7.92 -30.83 -12.39
C SER A 316 -6.42 -30.98 -12.16
N LEU A 317 -5.89 -30.16 -11.26
CA LEU A 317 -4.49 -30.23 -10.85
C LEU A 317 -4.35 -30.88 -9.46
N PRO A 318 -4.07 -32.20 -9.36
CA PRO A 318 -4.00 -32.86 -8.06
C PRO A 318 -2.65 -32.64 -7.35
N ASN A 319 -2.72 -32.30 -6.07
CA ASN A 319 -1.65 -32.29 -5.06
C ASN A 319 -0.45 -31.35 -5.32
N ILE A 320 -0.63 -30.26 -6.06
CA ILE A 320 0.47 -29.32 -6.37
C ILE A 320 0.43 -28.07 -5.49
N ILE A 321 -0.76 -27.66 -5.03
CA ILE A 321 -0.94 -26.40 -4.30
C ILE A 321 -1.56 -26.63 -2.92
N ASN A 322 -1.35 -25.66 -2.02
CA ASN A 322 -2.07 -25.55 -0.77
C ASN A 322 -3.09 -24.42 -0.93
N VAL A 323 -4.35 -24.76 -1.17
CA VAL A 323 -5.40 -23.77 -1.49
C VAL A 323 -5.63 -22.70 -0.40
N ASN A 324 -5.10 -22.89 0.80
CA ASN A 324 -5.13 -21.91 1.90
C ASN A 324 -4.01 -20.85 1.81
N ASP A 325 -3.05 -21.03 0.89
CA ASP A 325 -2.07 -20.01 0.50
C ASP A 325 -2.60 -19.17 -0.68
N TYR A 326 -2.00 -18.00 -0.92
CA TYR A 326 -2.38 -17.19 -2.07
C TYR A 326 -1.92 -17.84 -3.36
N HIS A 327 -2.87 -18.02 -4.28
CA HIS A 327 -2.62 -18.50 -5.63
C HIS A 327 -3.29 -17.57 -6.65
N VAL A 328 -2.69 -17.47 -7.84
CA VAL A 328 -3.31 -16.79 -8.99
C VAL A 328 -4.03 -17.84 -9.83
N TYR A 329 -5.36 -17.80 -9.80
CA TYR A 329 -6.23 -18.59 -10.67
C TYR A 329 -6.48 -17.79 -11.94
N ARG A 330 -6.14 -18.39 -13.08
CA ARG A 330 -6.12 -17.67 -14.35
C ARG A 330 -6.74 -18.45 -15.49
N ILE A 331 -7.42 -17.73 -16.38
CA ILE A 331 -7.68 -18.19 -17.75
C ILE A 331 -7.06 -17.28 -18.79
N ASP A 332 -6.58 -17.86 -19.89
CA ASP A 332 -6.37 -17.17 -21.18
C ASP A 332 -7.42 -17.66 -22.17
N TRP A 333 -8.30 -16.77 -22.58
CA TRP A 333 -9.44 -17.05 -23.45
C TRP A 333 -9.33 -16.26 -24.74
N ASN A 334 -9.36 -16.95 -25.88
CA ASN A 334 -9.44 -16.34 -27.21
C ASN A 334 -10.35 -17.18 -28.11
N GLU A 335 -10.47 -16.80 -29.39
CA GLU A 335 -11.33 -17.48 -30.37
C GLU A 335 -10.96 -18.96 -30.63
N ASN A 336 -9.73 -19.36 -30.31
CA ASN A 336 -9.17 -20.68 -30.64
C ASN A 336 -9.11 -21.61 -29.43
N HIS A 337 -8.92 -21.08 -28.22
CA HIS A 337 -8.78 -21.88 -27.01
C HIS A 337 -9.12 -21.10 -25.74
N ILE A 338 -9.43 -21.85 -24.68
CA ILE A 338 -9.37 -21.40 -23.29
C ILE A 338 -8.31 -22.23 -22.60
N LYS A 339 -7.43 -21.59 -21.83
CA LYS A 339 -6.34 -22.23 -21.08
C LYS A 339 -6.43 -21.84 -19.62
N TRP A 340 -6.32 -22.81 -18.72
CA TRP A 340 -6.36 -22.56 -17.28
C TRP A 340 -4.99 -22.73 -16.65
N TYR A 341 -4.69 -21.84 -15.72
CA TYR A 341 -3.42 -21.78 -15.02
C TYR A 341 -3.64 -21.61 -13.52
N ILE A 342 -2.69 -22.14 -12.75
CA ILE A 342 -2.50 -21.78 -11.35
C ILE A 342 -1.04 -21.39 -11.17
N ASP A 343 -0.78 -20.15 -10.72
CA ASP A 343 0.57 -19.58 -10.59
C ASP A 343 1.39 -19.77 -11.88
N ASP A 344 0.79 -19.42 -13.02
CA ASP A 344 1.35 -19.57 -14.37
C ASP A 344 1.63 -21.03 -14.82
N ASN A 345 1.26 -22.04 -14.02
CA ASN A 345 1.32 -23.44 -14.43
C ASN A 345 0.04 -23.82 -15.18
N LEU A 346 0.16 -24.02 -16.50
CA LEU A 346 -0.91 -24.52 -17.35
C LEU A 346 -1.33 -25.93 -16.91
N PHE A 347 -2.61 -26.14 -16.64
CA PHE A 347 -3.14 -27.47 -16.32
C PHE A 347 -4.29 -27.94 -17.20
N PHE A 348 -5.00 -27.02 -17.87
CA PHE A 348 -6.09 -27.37 -18.78
C PHE A 348 -6.06 -26.51 -20.04
N THR A 349 -6.36 -27.12 -21.18
CA THR A 349 -6.58 -26.43 -22.45
C THR A 349 -7.80 -27.02 -23.13
N PHE A 350 -8.81 -26.18 -23.35
CA PHE A 350 -9.98 -26.50 -24.16
C PHE A 350 -9.84 -25.80 -25.50
N ASN A 351 -9.84 -26.54 -26.60
CA ASN A 351 -9.64 -25.99 -27.95
C ASN A 351 -10.98 -25.90 -28.70
N ASN A 352 -11.14 -24.83 -29.47
CA ASN A 352 -12.25 -24.68 -30.40
C ASN A 352 -12.09 -25.70 -31.53
N ASP A 353 -13.00 -26.67 -31.57
CA ASP A 353 -13.05 -27.72 -32.59
C ASP A 353 -13.70 -27.26 -33.90
N LEU A 354 -14.08 -25.99 -33.98
CA LEU A 354 -14.83 -25.36 -35.08
C LEU A 354 -16.21 -26.00 -35.31
N GLY A 355 -16.78 -26.65 -34.28
CA GLY A 355 -18.09 -27.29 -34.29
C GLY A 355 -19.28 -26.31 -34.18
N GLY A 356 -19.02 -25.01 -34.02
CA GLY A 356 -20.03 -23.97 -33.89
C GLY A 356 -20.48 -23.76 -32.44
N SER A 357 -21.64 -23.15 -32.23
CA SER A 357 -22.11 -22.76 -30.90
C SER A 357 -22.39 -23.92 -29.94
N ASN A 358 -22.59 -25.15 -30.45
CA ASN A 358 -22.88 -26.30 -29.60
C ASN A 358 -21.65 -26.76 -28.80
N SER A 359 -20.46 -26.69 -29.41
CA SER A 359 -19.18 -27.05 -28.81
C SER A 359 -18.34 -25.82 -28.39
N TRP A 360 -18.66 -24.64 -28.93
CA TRP A 360 -17.95 -23.38 -28.67
C TRP A 360 -18.90 -22.16 -28.63
N PRO A 361 -19.74 -22.00 -27.59
CA PRO A 361 -20.52 -20.78 -27.39
C PRO A 361 -19.71 -19.62 -26.77
N PHE A 362 -18.40 -19.79 -26.56
CA PHE A 362 -17.51 -18.86 -25.87
C PHE A 362 -17.00 -17.73 -26.78
N ASP A 363 -17.88 -17.18 -27.62
CA ASP A 363 -17.60 -16.11 -28.59
C ASP A 363 -18.50 -14.87 -28.37
N LYS A 364 -19.04 -14.75 -27.15
CA LYS A 364 -19.90 -13.66 -26.67
C LYS A 364 -19.31 -13.06 -25.39
N ASP A 365 -19.92 -11.96 -24.93
CA ASP A 365 -19.52 -11.32 -23.69
C ASP A 365 -19.96 -12.14 -22.47
N PHE A 366 -19.04 -12.36 -21.54
CA PHE A 366 -19.26 -13.07 -20.29
C PHE A 366 -18.98 -12.14 -19.10
N TYR A 367 -19.82 -12.23 -18.07
CA TYR A 367 -19.59 -11.56 -16.78
C TYR A 367 -19.01 -12.57 -15.78
N LEU A 368 -18.25 -12.06 -14.81
CA LEU A 368 -17.58 -12.86 -13.78
C LEU A 368 -18.48 -13.02 -12.56
N ILE A 369 -18.41 -14.19 -11.92
CA ILE A 369 -19.14 -14.55 -10.70
C ILE A 369 -18.14 -15.07 -9.67
N LEU A 370 -18.27 -14.60 -8.43
CA LEU A 370 -17.51 -15.05 -7.28
C LEU A 370 -18.49 -15.47 -6.18
N ASN A 371 -18.39 -16.70 -5.70
CA ASN A 371 -19.23 -17.20 -4.62
C ASN A 371 -18.56 -18.30 -3.79
N LEU A 372 -19.11 -18.47 -2.59
CA LEU A 372 -18.84 -19.62 -1.73
C LEU A 372 -20.15 -20.36 -1.48
N ALA A 373 -20.39 -21.46 -2.19
CA ALA A 373 -21.53 -22.34 -1.91
C ALA A 373 -21.23 -23.27 -0.72
N VAL A 374 -22.30 -23.81 -0.13
CA VAL A 374 -22.26 -24.80 0.96
C VAL A 374 -23.14 -25.99 0.57
N GLY A 375 -22.61 -27.19 0.74
CA GLY A 375 -23.30 -28.43 0.42
C GLY A 375 -23.47 -28.59 -1.09
N GLY A 376 -24.66 -29.04 -1.50
CA GLY A 376 -24.96 -29.33 -2.90
C GLY A 376 -24.32 -30.62 -3.41
N THR A 377 -24.57 -30.91 -4.68
CA THR A 377 -24.10 -32.12 -5.37
C THR A 377 -22.58 -32.22 -5.47
N PHE A 378 -21.88 -31.09 -5.34
CA PHE A 378 -20.43 -31.03 -5.36
C PHE A 378 -19.84 -30.75 -3.96
N GLY A 379 -20.06 -29.57 -3.37
CA GLY A 379 -19.55 -29.25 -2.03
C GLY A 379 -19.92 -30.27 -0.94
N GLY A 380 -21.10 -30.89 -1.06
CA GLY A 380 -21.66 -31.88 -0.14
C GLY A 380 -21.44 -33.34 -0.52
N TYR A 381 -20.64 -33.67 -1.55
CA TYR A 381 -20.42 -35.09 -1.89
C TYR A 381 -19.71 -35.87 -0.77
N CYS A 382 -18.98 -35.15 0.09
CA CYS A 382 -18.41 -35.65 1.33
C CYS A 382 -19.25 -35.18 2.51
N GLU A 383 -19.60 -36.10 3.42
CA GLU A 383 -20.33 -35.75 4.64
C GLU A 383 -19.56 -34.69 5.43
N PHE A 384 -20.27 -33.66 5.89
CA PHE A 384 -19.74 -32.55 6.65
C PHE A 384 -20.67 -32.16 7.80
N ASP A 385 -20.09 -31.59 8.86
CA ASP A 385 -20.82 -31.01 9.98
C ASP A 385 -20.84 -29.48 9.90
N ALA A 386 -21.83 -28.86 10.51
CA ALA A 386 -22.01 -27.41 10.45
C ALA A 386 -20.82 -26.61 11.04
N GLY A 387 -20.04 -27.22 11.94
CA GLY A 387 -18.81 -26.63 12.48
C GLY A 387 -17.61 -26.66 11.52
N GLU A 388 -17.64 -27.49 10.47
CA GLU A 388 -16.61 -27.50 9.42
C GLU A 388 -16.80 -26.35 8.41
N VAL A 389 -18.04 -25.88 8.25
CA VAL A 389 -18.40 -24.75 7.37
C VAL A 389 -18.31 -23.41 8.07
N ASP A 390 -18.58 -23.37 9.38
CA ASP A 390 -18.69 -22.09 10.10
C ASP A 390 -17.39 -21.27 9.99
N GLN A 391 -17.55 -20.03 9.53
CA GLN A 391 -16.47 -19.06 9.30
C GLN A 391 -15.43 -19.45 8.24
N GLN A 392 -15.74 -20.43 7.37
CA GLN A 392 -14.93 -20.69 6.20
C GLN A 392 -15.02 -19.52 5.21
N GLN A 393 -13.88 -19.13 4.65
CA GLN A 393 -13.75 -17.90 3.85
C GLN A 393 -13.01 -18.14 2.54
N ILE A 394 -13.44 -17.44 1.50
CA ILE A 394 -12.58 -17.05 0.38
C ILE A 394 -12.00 -15.68 0.74
N ILE A 395 -10.70 -15.50 0.56
CA ILE A 395 -10.01 -14.21 0.71
C ILE A 395 -9.38 -13.85 -0.62
N ILE A 396 -9.79 -12.74 -1.21
CA ILE A 396 -9.40 -12.32 -2.57
C ILE A 396 -8.62 -11.03 -2.48
N ASP A 397 -7.37 -11.06 -2.95
CA ASP A 397 -6.44 -9.93 -3.01
C ASP A 397 -6.80 -9.01 -4.19
N TYR A 398 -6.97 -9.59 -5.39
CA TYR A 398 -7.39 -8.82 -6.56
C TYR A 398 -8.13 -9.67 -7.60
N VAL A 399 -8.86 -8.96 -8.47
CA VAL A 399 -9.38 -9.45 -9.74
C VAL A 399 -8.88 -8.53 -10.85
N ARG A 400 -8.31 -9.09 -11.91
CA ARG A 400 -7.80 -8.33 -13.07
C ARG A 400 -8.23 -8.96 -14.37
N ILE A 401 -8.64 -8.12 -15.32
CA ILE A 401 -8.98 -8.51 -16.69
C ILE A 401 -8.02 -7.81 -17.63
N LEU A 402 -7.40 -8.60 -18.51
CA LEU A 402 -6.37 -8.13 -19.42
C LEU A 402 -6.70 -8.46 -20.88
N LYS A 403 -6.11 -7.67 -21.79
CA LYS A 403 -6.13 -7.90 -23.24
C LYS A 403 -4.71 -7.99 -23.77
N GLU A 404 -4.50 -8.86 -24.75
CA GLU A 404 -3.22 -8.91 -25.45
C GLU A 404 -2.90 -7.55 -26.07
N GLU A 405 -1.65 -7.14 -25.98
CA GLU A 405 -1.11 -5.99 -26.70
C GLU A 405 -1.21 -6.25 -28.20
N THR A 406 -2.02 -5.43 -28.88
CA THR A 406 -2.03 -5.40 -30.33
C THR A 406 -0.83 -4.60 -30.81
N ASN A 407 0.13 -5.27 -31.45
CA ASN A 407 1.25 -4.63 -32.16
C ASN A 407 0.79 -3.72 -33.31
#